data_AF-A0A0S8HRP2-F1
#
_entry.id   AF-A0A0S8HRP2-F1
#
_cell.length_a   1.000
_cell.length_b   1.000
_cell.length_c   1.000
_cell.angle_alpha   90.00
_cell.angle_beta   90.00
_cell.angle_gamma   90.00
#
_symmetry.space_group_name_H-M   'P 1'
#
loop_
_entity.id
_entity.type
_entity.pdbx_description
1 polymer ?
#
loop_
_entity_poly.entity_id
_entity_poly.type
_entity_poly.pdbx_seq_one_letter_code
_entity_poly.pdbx_strand_id
1 'polypeptide(L)'
;MKLDLDEWIQQHIYFLGYFDYPGVQFLKKNLGEDDIFIDAGANIGSYTLIAAKQVGKTGRVYAFEPAGAAYKRLCENIEINEYSNIITEKKGLLDMNSTIDLFLANKTNLGMSSIYHHDSESGTVERIETTKLDVYVDNQNITRVDLIKLDIEGSEMLALQGMQKTLEKFKPKVLIELKEETHARSEYSINDIIGYLNSHGYEKWYIDDKGDCSRDIENKPEGYYNFLFIPAIPETSER
;
A
#
# COMPACT_ATOMS: atom_id res chain seq x y z
N MET A 1 -12.05 -11.36 -10.73
CA MET A 1 -11.32 -11.88 -9.56
C MET A 1 -12.21 -12.85 -8.80
N LYS A 2 -11.63 -13.80 -8.07
CA LYS A 2 -12.33 -14.74 -7.19
C LYS A 2 -12.48 -14.11 -5.81
N LEU A 3 -13.70 -14.07 -5.29
CA LEU A 3 -14.02 -13.45 -4.00
C LEU A 3 -14.55 -14.50 -3.03
N ASP A 4 -14.23 -14.35 -1.75
CA ASP A 4 -14.84 -15.04 -0.63
C ASP A 4 -15.95 -14.15 -0.07
N LEU A 5 -17.20 -14.54 -0.28
CA LEU A 5 -18.35 -13.73 0.14
C LEU A 5 -18.66 -13.89 1.64
N ASP A 6 -17.89 -14.65 2.41
CA ASP A 6 -17.97 -14.66 3.87
C ASP A 6 -17.08 -13.58 4.52
N GLU A 7 -16.28 -12.87 3.71
CA GLU A 7 -15.35 -11.82 4.16
C GLU A 7 -15.85 -10.43 3.73
N TRP A 8 -15.84 -9.47 4.65
CA TRP A 8 -16.57 -8.21 4.51
C TRP A 8 -16.04 -7.29 3.41
N ILE A 9 -14.71 -7.19 3.25
CA ILE A 9 -14.08 -6.39 2.18
C ILE A 9 -14.43 -6.99 0.82
N GLN A 10 -14.40 -8.31 0.71
CA GLN A 10 -14.72 -9.02 -0.52
C GLN A 10 -16.18 -8.94 -0.92
N GLN A 11 -17.11 -8.92 0.03
CA GLN A 11 -18.52 -8.60 -0.24
C GLN A 11 -18.67 -7.20 -0.84
N HIS A 12 -17.99 -6.19 -0.28
CA HIS A 12 -18.03 -4.83 -0.81
C HIS A 12 -17.52 -4.76 -2.24
N ILE A 13 -16.40 -5.43 -2.54
CA ILE A 13 -15.87 -5.52 -3.90
C ILE A 13 -16.89 -6.19 -4.84
N TYR A 14 -17.58 -7.24 -4.40
CA TYR A 14 -18.58 -7.91 -5.23
C TYR A 14 -19.77 -7.01 -5.57
N PHE A 15 -20.31 -6.26 -4.60
CA PHE A 15 -21.51 -5.45 -4.80
C PHE A 15 -21.23 -4.07 -5.39
N LEU A 16 -20.11 -3.43 -5.03
CA LEU A 16 -19.79 -2.05 -5.40
C LEU A 16 -18.70 -1.97 -6.48
N GLY A 17 -18.08 -3.10 -6.83
CA GLY A 17 -16.97 -3.20 -7.77
C GLY A 17 -15.60 -2.82 -7.16
N TYR A 18 -15.59 -1.94 -6.16
CA TYR A 18 -14.39 -1.48 -5.47
C TYR A 18 -14.65 -1.34 -3.97
N PHE A 19 -13.64 -1.65 -3.15
CA PHE A 19 -13.68 -1.35 -1.73
C PHE A 19 -13.33 0.12 -1.47
N ASP A 20 -12.24 0.58 -2.08
CA ASP A 20 -11.79 1.96 -2.04
C ASP A 20 -11.98 2.62 -3.41
N TYR A 21 -13.14 3.26 -3.60
CA TYR A 21 -13.44 3.94 -4.86
C TYR A 21 -12.55 5.16 -5.12
N PRO A 22 -12.40 6.12 -4.17
CA PRO A 22 -11.56 7.32 -4.39
C PRO A 22 -10.11 6.99 -4.75
N GLY A 23 -9.48 6.06 -4.02
CA GLY A 23 -8.09 5.68 -4.24
C GLY A 23 -7.89 4.92 -5.55
N VAL A 24 -8.87 4.10 -5.95
CA VAL A 24 -8.86 3.47 -7.28
C VAL A 24 -8.98 4.50 -8.41
N GLN A 25 -9.84 5.50 -8.29
CA GLN A 25 -9.94 6.56 -9.30
C GLN A 25 -8.65 7.37 -9.37
N PHE A 26 -8.04 7.65 -8.22
CA PHE A 26 -6.73 8.28 -8.15
C PHE A 26 -5.67 7.48 -8.93
N LEU A 27 -5.57 6.16 -8.70
CA LEU A 27 -4.64 5.28 -9.43
C LEU A 27 -4.85 5.36 -10.94
N LYS A 28 -6.10 5.25 -11.41
CA LYS A 28 -6.42 5.32 -12.84
C LYS A 28 -6.04 6.65 -13.48
N LYS A 29 -6.09 7.74 -12.72
CA LYS A 29 -5.72 9.09 -13.18
C LYS A 29 -4.21 9.36 -13.10
N ASN A 30 -3.49 8.68 -12.22
CA ASN A 30 -2.12 9.04 -11.85
C ASN A 30 -1.05 8.02 -12.20
N LEU A 31 -1.42 6.79 -12.55
CA LEU A 31 -0.51 5.82 -13.16
C LEU A 31 -0.59 5.95 -14.69
N GLY A 32 0.56 6.15 -15.32
CA GLY A 32 0.75 6.13 -16.77
C GLY A 32 1.23 4.77 -17.27
N GLU A 33 1.28 4.62 -18.58
CA GLU A 33 1.98 3.49 -19.20
C GLU A 33 3.47 3.50 -18.80
N ASP A 34 4.06 2.32 -18.65
CA ASP A 34 5.46 2.12 -18.24
C ASP A 34 5.81 2.44 -16.78
N ASP A 35 4.85 2.89 -15.98
CA ASP A 35 5.09 3.17 -14.56
C ASP A 35 5.43 1.91 -13.74
N ILE A 36 6.24 2.11 -12.70
CA ILE A 36 6.53 1.13 -11.68
C ILE A 36 5.74 1.46 -10.41
N PHE A 37 4.80 0.58 -10.09
CA PHE A 37 3.95 0.65 -8.91
C PHE A 37 4.35 -0.39 -7.88
N ILE A 38 4.39 0.01 -6.61
CA ILE A 38 4.61 -0.87 -5.47
C ILE A 38 3.35 -0.92 -4.62
N ASP A 39 2.82 -2.12 -4.38
CA ASP A 39 1.64 -2.37 -3.56
C ASP A 39 2.06 -3.10 -2.28
N ALA A 40 2.14 -2.38 -1.16
CA ALA A 40 2.50 -2.95 0.14
C ALA A 40 1.24 -3.24 0.95
N GLY A 41 1.00 -4.51 1.24
CA GLY A 41 -0.29 -4.98 1.78
C GLY A 41 -1.29 -5.27 0.66
N ALA A 42 -0.82 -5.94 -0.41
CA ALA A 42 -1.61 -6.17 -1.61
C ALA A 42 -2.89 -7.00 -1.37
N ASN A 43 -3.00 -7.71 -0.24
CA ASN A 43 -4.15 -8.51 0.16
C ASN A 43 -4.56 -9.46 -0.97
N ILE A 44 -5.80 -9.39 -1.47
CA ILE A 44 -6.30 -10.19 -2.59
C ILE A 44 -6.07 -9.54 -3.97
N GLY A 45 -5.39 -8.40 -4.03
CA GLY A 45 -5.01 -7.70 -5.25
C GLY A 45 -5.99 -6.64 -5.75
N SER A 46 -6.80 -6.03 -4.87
CA SER A 46 -7.76 -4.99 -5.26
C SER A 46 -7.07 -3.81 -5.98
N TYR A 47 -5.96 -3.32 -5.43
CA TYR A 47 -5.10 -2.29 -6.02
C TYR A 47 -4.17 -2.85 -7.10
N THR A 48 -3.45 -3.94 -6.79
CA THR A 48 -2.53 -4.63 -7.69
C THR A 48 -3.10 -4.87 -9.09
N LEU A 49 -4.30 -5.45 -9.22
CA LEU A 49 -4.88 -5.78 -10.53
C LEU A 49 -5.23 -4.54 -11.36
N ILE A 50 -5.66 -3.46 -10.69
CA ILE A 50 -6.01 -2.20 -11.35
C ILE A 50 -4.75 -1.49 -11.83
N ALA A 51 -3.73 -1.42 -10.97
CA ALA A 51 -2.43 -0.87 -11.34
C ALA A 51 -1.81 -1.63 -12.50
N ALA A 52 -1.85 -2.97 -12.49
CA ALA A 52 -1.30 -3.80 -13.56
C ALA A 52 -1.95 -3.51 -14.92
N LYS A 53 -3.27 -3.27 -14.93
CA LYS A 53 -3.96 -2.83 -16.14
C LYS A 53 -3.45 -1.48 -16.62
N GLN A 54 -3.28 -0.54 -15.69
CA GLN A 54 -3.01 0.86 -15.98
C GLN A 54 -1.57 1.09 -16.48
N VAL A 55 -0.58 0.43 -15.85
CA VAL A 55 0.83 0.58 -16.25
C VAL A 55 1.17 -0.12 -17.58
N GLY A 56 0.25 -0.95 -18.08
CA GLY A 56 0.38 -1.63 -19.35
C GLY A 56 1.52 -2.66 -19.37
N LYS A 57 1.86 -3.12 -20.58
CA LYS A 57 2.80 -4.25 -20.77
C LYS A 57 4.26 -3.91 -20.47
N THR A 58 4.63 -2.64 -20.53
CA THR A 58 6.00 -2.17 -20.32
C THR A 58 6.26 -1.79 -18.86
N GLY A 59 5.20 -1.36 -18.15
CA GLY A 59 5.26 -1.07 -16.73
C GLY A 59 5.32 -2.32 -15.86
N ARG A 60 5.41 -2.11 -14.54
CA ARG A 60 5.58 -3.20 -13.57
C ARG A 60 4.83 -2.92 -12.29
N VAL A 61 4.19 -3.95 -11.74
CA VAL A 61 3.66 -3.93 -10.37
C VAL A 61 4.45 -4.90 -9.50
N TYR A 62 4.92 -4.43 -8.35
CA TYR A 62 5.50 -5.26 -7.30
C TYR A 62 4.53 -5.32 -6.12
N ALA A 63 3.93 -6.49 -5.90
CA ALA A 63 2.88 -6.70 -4.90
C ALA A 63 3.41 -7.51 -3.71
N PHE A 64 3.41 -6.91 -2.54
CA PHE A 64 3.89 -7.49 -1.29
C PHE A 64 2.71 -7.87 -0.40
N GLU A 65 2.55 -9.16 -0.11
CA GLU A 65 1.51 -9.67 0.78
C GLU A 65 2.06 -10.81 1.66
N PRO A 66 2.26 -10.60 2.97
CA PRO A 66 2.85 -11.61 3.84
C PRO A 66 1.90 -12.74 4.26
N ALA A 67 0.59 -12.48 4.41
CA ALA A 67 -0.36 -13.45 4.96
C ALA A 67 -0.66 -14.55 3.95
N GLY A 68 -0.49 -15.82 4.34
CA GLY A 68 -0.52 -16.95 3.41
C GLY A 68 -1.85 -17.13 2.67
N ALA A 69 -2.97 -16.91 3.36
CA ALA A 69 -4.29 -17.02 2.75
C ALA A 69 -4.56 -15.90 1.73
N ALA A 70 -4.22 -14.66 2.08
CA ALA A 70 -4.37 -13.50 1.20
C ALA A 70 -3.42 -13.59 -0.01
N TYR A 71 -2.15 -13.92 0.22
CA TYR A 71 -1.16 -14.13 -0.83
C TYR A 71 -1.58 -15.21 -1.84
N LYS A 72 -2.09 -16.35 -1.35
CA LYS A 72 -2.61 -17.39 -2.24
C LYS A 72 -3.75 -16.85 -3.10
N ARG A 73 -4.65 -16.06 -2.52
CA ARG A 73 -5.77 -15.45 -3.26
C ARG A 73 -5.30 -14.39 -4.26
N LEU A 74 -4.29 -13.60 -3.92
CA LEU A 74 -3.62 -12.68 -4.84
C LEU A 74 -3.11 -13.41 -6.08
N CYS A 75 -2.36 -14.51 -5.90
CA CYS A 75 -1.85 -15.30 -7.01
C CYS A 75 -2.98 -15.88 -7.89
N GLU A 76 -4.01 -16.46 -7.29
CA GLU A 76 -5.20 -16.97 -8.02
C GLU A 76 -5.86 -15.85 -8.84
N ASN A 77 -5.98 -14.66 -8.25
CA ASN A 77 -6.58 -13.52 -8.91
C ASN A 77 -5.73 -12.97 -10.07
N ILE A 78 -4.41 -13.00 -9.94
CA ILE A 78 -3.48 -12.61 -11.01
C ILE A 78 -3.58 -13.59 -12.18
N GLU A 79 -3.58 -14.89 -11.89
CA GLU A 79 -3.68 -15.96 -12.90
C GLU A 79 -4.97 -15.83 -13.74
N ILE A 80 -6.11 -15.61 -13.08
CA ILE A 80 -7.41 -15.43 -13.76
C ILE A 80 -7.42 -14.23 -14.73
N ASN A 81 -6.64 -13.19 -14.44
CA ASN A 81 -6.58 -11.99 -15.28
C ASN A 81 -5.42 -12.02 -16.29
N GLU A 82 -4.61 -13.08 -16.31
CA GLU A 82 -3.51 -13.28 -17.26
C GLU A 82 -2.46 -12.14 -17.26
N TYR A 83 -2.25 -11.47 -16.11
CA TYR A 83 -1.25 -10.41 -16.00
C TYR A 83 0.17 -10.97 -15.91
N SER A 84 1.02 -10.57 -16.86
CA SER A 84 2.45 -10.93 -16.89
C SER A 84 3.38 -9.82 -16.36
N ASN A 85 2.82 -8.66 -16.02
CA ASN A 85 3.54 -7.47 -15.56
C ASN A 85 3.43 -7.28 -14.03
N ILE A 86 3.07 -8.32 -13.29
CA ILE A 86 3.01 -8.33 -11.83
C ILE A 86 4.07 -9.29 -11.29
N ILE A 87 4.83 -8.85 -10.29
CA ILE A 87 5.74 -9.67 -9.50
C ILE A 87 5.20 -9.69 -8.07
N THR A 88 4.94 -10.88 -7.54
CA THR A 88 4.37 -11.07 -6.19
C THR A 88 5.41 -11.57 -5.20
N GLU A 89 5.51 -10.92 -4.05
CA GLU A 89 6.41 -11.29 -2.95
C GLU A 89 5.58 -11.69 -1.72
N LYS A 90 5.77 -12.90 -1.21
CA LYS A 90 5.16 -13.33 0.06
C LYS A 90 5.93 -12.79 1.26
N LYS A 91 6.03 -11.45 1.36
CA LYS A 91 6.85 -10.74 2.35
C LYS A 91 6.15 -9.48 2.81
N GLY A 92 6.37 -9.10 4.07
CA GLY A 92 6.03 -7.79 4.58
C GLY A 92 7.15 -6.78 4.29
N LEU A 93 6.80 -5.52 4.05
CA LEU A 93 7.78 -4.44 3.97
C LEU A 93 7.96 -3.81 5.35
N LEU A 94 9.19 -3.79 5.85
CA LEU A 94 9.59 -3.18 7.13
C LEU A 94 11.00 -2.58 7.03
N ASP A 95 11.52 -2.09 8.15
CA ASP A 95 12.89 -1.59 8.33
C ASP A 95 13.93 -2.69 8.58
N MET A 96 13.61 -3.96 8.29
CA MET A 96 14.50 -5.10 8.50
C MET A 96 14.22 -6.27 7.57
N ASN A 97 15.27 -7.07 7.33
CA ASN A 97 15.14 -8.39 6.71
C ASN A 97 15.11 -9.42 7.84
N SER A 98 13.95 -10.01 8.10
CA SER A 98 13.78 -10.92 9.24
C SER A 98 12.64 -11.91 9.01
N THR A 99 12.43 -12.79 9.98
CA THR A 99 11.19 -13.57 10.10
C THR A 99 10.52 -13.19 11.41
N ILE A 100 9.31 -12.66 11.33
CA ILE A 100 8.54 -12.19 12.49
C ILE A 100 7.18 -12.88 12.56
N ASP A 101 6.50 -12.68 13.68
CA ASP A 101 5.12 -13.12 13.87
C ASP A 101 4.16 -12.04 13.34
N LEU A 102 3.19 -12.47 12.54
CA LEU A 102 2.06 -11.67 12.08
C LEU A 102 0.80 -12.17 12.79
N PHE A 103 0.06 -11.26 13.41
CA PHE A 103 -1.22 -11.54 14.03
C PHE A 103 -2.32 -11.42 12.97
N LEU A 104 -2.92 -12.55 12.64
CA LEU A 104 -3.98 -12.60 11.63
C LEU A 104 -5.30 -12.19 12.27
N ALA A 105 -5.96 -11.22 11.64
CA ALA A 105 -7.32 -10.87 11.97
C ALA A 105 -8.25 -12.07 11.77
N ASN A 106 -9.36 -12.11 12.52
CA ASN A 106 -10.37 -13.16 12.41
C ASN A 106 -10.83 -13.35 10.95
N LYS A 107 -11.26 -14.57 10.60
CA LYS A 107 -11.62 -14.99 9.23
C LYS A 107 -12.54 -14.03 8.46
N THR A 108 -13.35 -13.24 9.15
CA THR A 108 -14.30 -12.30 8.54
C THR A 108 -13.66 -10.98 8.08
N ASN A 109 -12.43 -10.65 8.53
CA ASN A 109 -11.73 -9.38 8.30
C ASN A 109 -10.23 -9.59 8.00
N LEU A 110 -9.89 -10.49 7.06
CA LEU A 110 -8.49 -10.86 6.79
C LEU A 110 -7.58 -9.68 6.42
N GLY A 111 -8.15 -8.58 5.91
CA GLY A 111 -7.43 -7.37 5.57
C GLY A 111 -6.84 -6.58 6.75
N MET A 112 -7.23 -6.88 7.99
CA MET A 112 -6.74 -6.16 9.18
C MET A 112 -5.56 -6.87 9.89
N SER A 113 -4.84 -7.76 9.21
CA SER A 113 -3.72 -8.48 9.82
C SER A 113 -2.56 -7.53 10.10
N SER A 114 -1.99 -7.59 11.31
CA SER A 114 -0.97 -6.63 11.78
C SER A 114 0.16 -7.31 12.55
N ILE A 115 1.32 -6.65 12.64
CA ILE A 115 2.44 -7.12 13.47
C ILE A 115 2.24 -6.78 14.95
N TYR A 116 1.26 -5.93 15.28
CA TYR A 116 0.93 -5.56 16.66
C TYR A 116 -0.12 -6.51 17.23
N HIS A 117 0.07 -6.93 18.48
CA HIS A 117 -0.82 -7.86 19.17
C HIS A 117 -2.18 -7.21 19.51
N HIS A 118 -3.25 -7.99 19.42
CA HIS A 118 -4.60 -7.60 19.85
C HIS A 118 -5.02 -8.39 21.10
N ASP A 119 -5.28 -7.72 22.22
CA ASP A 119 -5.67 -8.37 23.49
C ASP A 119 -7.00 -9.16 23.43
N SER A 120 -7.84 -8.87 22.44
CA SER A 120 -9.12 -9.55 22.21
C SER A 120 -9.06 -10.63 21.11
N GLU A 121 -7.93 -10.79 20.44
CA GLU A 121 -7.78 -11.77 19.38
C GLU A 121 -7.24 -13.07 19.97
N SER A 122 -8.09 -14.10 19.94
CA SER A 122 -7.66 -15.50 19.90
C SER A 122 -7.00 -15.83 18.55
N GLY A 123 -6.17 -14.90 18.06
CA GLY A 123 -5.73 -14.76 16.68
C GLY A 123 -4.76 -15.86 16.30
N THR A 124 -4.88 -16.34 15.06
CA THR A 124 -3.89 -17.23 14.49
C THR A 124 -2.62 -16.42 14.22
N VAL A 125 -1.47 -16.90 14.68
CA VAL A 125 -0.17 -16.29 14.39
C VAL A 125 0.47 -17.00 13.21
N GLU A 126 0.90 -16.26 12.19
CA GLU A 126 1.68 -16.77 11.06
C GLU A 126 3.11 -16.20 11.12
N ARG A 127 4.12 -17.06 10.92
CA ARG A 127 5.50 -16.59 10.73
C ARG A 127 5.68 -16.12 9.29
N ILE A 128 6.05 -14.85 9.14
CA ILE A 128 6.21 -14.20 7.83
C ILE A 128 7.64 -13.73 7.62
N GLU A 129 8.08 -13.69 6.37
CA GLU A 129 9.33 -13.03 6.00
C GLU A 129 9.10 -11.53 5.81
N THR A 130 10.10 -10.73 6.14
CA THR A 130 10.09 -9.28 5.92
C THR A 130 11.32 -8.84 5.16
N THR A 131 11.20 -7.73 4.42
CA THR A 131 12.32 -7.11 3.72
C THR A 131 12.26 -5.59 3.78
N LYS A 132 13.42 -4.96 3.73
CA LYS A 132 13.54 -3.55 3.35
C LYS A 132 13.24 -3.38 1.88
N LEU A 133 12.46 -2.36 1.52
CA LEU A 133 12.22 -2.05 0.11
C LEU A 133 13.50 -1.59 -0.58
N ASP A 134 14.36 -0.82 0.10
CA ASP A 134 15.65 -0.39 -0.46
C ASP A 134 16.51 -1.58 -0.91
N VAL A 135 16.56 -2.63 -0.09
CA VAL A 135 17.30 -3.87 -0.42
C VAL A 135 16.64 -4.59 -1.60
N TYR A 136 15.31 -4.62 -1.64
CA TYR A 136 14.58 -5.25 -2.73
C TYR A 136 14.82 -4.54 -4.07
N VAL A 137 14.72 -3.21 -4.06
CA VAL A 137 14.97 -2.32 -5.21
C VAL A 137 16.37 -2.54 -5.76
N ASP A 138 17.39 -2.57 -4.90
CA ASP A 138 18.78 -2.80 -5.30
C ASP A 138 18.95 -4.20 -5.91
N ASN A 139 18.41 -5.25 -5.25
CA ASN A 139 18.52 -6.63 -5.72
C ASN A 139 17.82 -6.89 -7.05
N GLN A 140 16.67 -6.26 -7.28
CA GLN A 140 15.91 -6.37 -8.52
C GLN A 140 16.40 -5.41 -9.61
N ASN A 141 17.41 -4.58 -9.34
CA ASN A 141 17.90 -3.53 -10.22
C ASN A 141 16.77 -2.59 -10.71
N ILE A 142 15.85 -2.24 -9.80
CA ILE A 142 14.75 -1.32 -10.11
C ILE A 142 15.33 0.08 -10.28
N THR A 143 15.13 0.68 -11.46
CA THR A 143 15.71 1.98 -11.82
C THR A 143 14.74 3.16 -11.70
N ARG A 144 13.46 2.90 -11.43
CA ARG A 144 12.42 3.90 -11.21
C ARG A 144 11.35 3.34 -10.26
N VAL A 145 10.70 4.21 -9.50
CA VAL A 145 9.47 3.91 -8.77
C VAL A 145 8.61 5.16 -8.88
N ASP A 146 7.38 5.01 -9.37
CA ASP A 146 6.52 6.15 -9.69
C ASP A 146 5.45 6.35 -8.62
N LEU A 147 4.93 5.26 -8.06
CA LEU A 147 3.89 5.30 -7.04
C LEU A 147 4.03 4.12 -6.07
N ILE A 148 3.89 4.38 -4.78
CA ILE A 148 3.85 3.37 -3.71
C ILE A 148 2.50 3.47 -3.01
N LYS A 149 1.79 2.36 -2.86
CA LYS A 149 0.68 2.21 -1.92
C LYS A 149 1.19 1.52 -0.65
N LEU A 150 0.87 2.10 0.50
CA LEU A 150 1.10 1.53 1.82
C LEU A 150 -0.24 1.28 2.50
N ASP A 151 -0.52 0.02 2.82
CA ASP A 151 -1.72 -0.45 3.50
C ASP A 151 -1.36 -1.65 4.40
N ILE A 152 -0.67 -1.39 5.51
CA ILE A 152 -0.01 -2.44 6.30
C ILE A 152 -0.35 -2.35 7.79
N GLU A 153 -1.54 -1.80 8.06
CA GLU A 153 -2.28 -1.83 9.32
C GLU A 153 -1.41 -1.52 10.54
N GLY A 154 -0.70 -0.39 10.50
CA GLY A 154 0.10 0.16 11.61
C GLY A 154 1.63 0.06 11.42
N SER A 155 2.09 -0.67 10.40
CA SER A 155 3.53 -0.88 10.13
C SER A 155 4.13 0.18 9.20
N GLU A 156 3.37 1.22 8.85
CA GLU A 156 3.70 2.19 7.81
C GLU A 156 5.02 2.92 8.07
N MET A 157 5.26 3.37 9.32
CA MET A 157 6.52 4.03 9.66
C MET A 157 7.73 3.13 9.44
N LEU A 158 7.65 1.85 9.84
CA LEU A 158 8.75 0.90 9.68
C LEU A 158 9.01 0.63 8.19
N ALA A 159 7.97 0.47 7.39
CA ALA A 159 8.11 0.34 5.94
C ALA A 159 8.77 1.60 5.33
N LEU A 160 8.34 2.80 5.73
CA LEU A 160 8.91 4.07 5.30
C LEU A 160 10.40 4.18 5.62
N GLN A 161 10.81 3.80 6.83
CA GLN A 161 12.23 3.71 7.24
C GLN A 161 13.00 2.67 6.41
N GLY A 162 12.36 1.57 6.04
CA GLY A 162 12.91 0.54 5.14
C GLY A 162 13.02 0.94 3.68
N MET A 163 12.48 2.10 3.29
CA MET A 163 12.48 2.61 1.91
C MET A 163 13.03 4.03 1.76
N GLN A 164 13.77 4.52 2.75
CA GLN A 164 14.29 5.88 2.77
C GLN A 164 15.07 6.22 1.49
N LYS A 165 15.98 5.34 1.04
CA LYS A 165 16.78 5.62 -0.18
C LYS A 165 15.90 5.64 -1.42
N THR A 166 14.90 4.77 -1.49
CA THR A 166 13.91 4.73 -2.58
C THR A 166 13.12 6.05 -2.63
N LEU A 167 12.65 6.54 -1.48
CA LEU A 167 11.95 7.82 -1.37
C LEU A 167 12.82 9.00 -1.77
N GLU A 168 14.10 9.01 -1.39
CA GLU A 168 15.05 10.07 -1.72
C GLU A 168 15.49 10.04 -3.19
N LYS A 169 15.75 8.85 -3.74
CA LYS A 169 16.30 8.66 -5.08
C LYS A 169 15.26 8.83 -6.18
N PHE A 170 14.09 8.21 -6.03
CA PHE A 170 13.08 8.15 -7.08
C PHE A 170 11.93 9.13 -6.88
N LYS A 171 11.73 9.61 -5.66
CA LYS A 171 10.66 10.56 -5.34
C LYS A 171 9.27 10.08 -5.82
N PRO A 172 8.86 8.82 -5.55
CA PRO A 172 7.55 8.31 -5.97
C PRO A 172 6.41 9.04 -5.25
N LYS A 173 5.23 9.14 -5.85
CA LYS A 173 4.02 9.49 -5.08
C LYS A 173 3.75 8.38 -4.05
N VAL A 174 3.34 8.72 -2.83
CA VAL A 174 3.03 7.73 -1.78
C VAL A 174 1.57 7.86 -1.37
N LEU A 175 0.77 6.85 -1.67
CA LEU A 175 -0.59 6.69 -1.17
C LEU A 175 -0.55 5.83 0.08
N ILE A 176 -1.03 6.32 1.22
CA ILE A 176 -0.89 5.64 2.51
C ILE A 176 -2.23 5.65 3.24
N GLU A 177 -2.65 4.49 3.74
CA GLU A 177 -3.81 4.40 4.62
C GLU A 177 -3.38 4.65 6.07
N LEU A 178 -3.98 5.66 6.73
CA LEU A 178 -3.69 6.03 8.11
C LEU A 178 -4.99 6.02 8.92
N LYS A 179 -5.20 4.95 9.70
CA LYS A 179 -6.35 4.78 10.61
C LYS A 179 -5.88 5.04 12.05
N GLU A 180 -6.63 5.84 12.80
CA GLU A 180 -6.29 6.11 14.21
C GLU A 180 -6.30 4.82 15.05
N GLU A 181 -7.22 3.90 14.75
CA GLU A 181 -7.38 2.64 15.48
C GLU A 181 -6.16 1.71 15.37
N THR A 182 -5.47 1.73 14.23
CA THR A 182 -4.28 0.90 14.00
C THR A 182 -3.04 1.61 14.53
N HIS A 183 -2.91 2.92 14.31
CA HIS A 183 -1.78 3.70 14.81
C HIS A 183 -1.76 3.88 16.32
N ALA A 184 -2.91 3.89 16.99
CA ALA A 184 -3.00 3.89 18.45
C ALA A 184 -2.29 2.68 19.10
N ARG A 185 -2.03 1.62 18.32
CA ARG A 185 -1.35 0.39 18.75
C ARG A 185 0.11 0.32 18.34
N SER A 186 0.50 1.16 17.38
CA SER A 186 1.86 1.25 16.88
C SER A 186 2.72 2.14 17.76
N GLU A 187 4.05 2.04 17.62
CA GLU A 187 4.99 2.93 18.31
C GLU A 187 4.97 4.37 17.75
N TYR A 188 4.27 4.60 16.63
CA TYR A 188 4.30 5.84 15.88
C TYR A 188 2.90 6.40 15.63
N SER A 189 2.68 7.65 16.00
CA SER A 189 1.43 8.33 15.67
C SER A 189 1.34 8.68 14.19
N ILE A 190 0.13 8.98 13.71
CA ILE A 190 -0.09 9.55 12.37
C ILE A 190 0.74 10.82 12.15
N ASN A 191 0.91 11.64 13.19
CA ASN A 191 1.72 12.86 13.12
C ASN A 191 3.21 12.56 12.95
N ASP A 192 3.71 11.47 13.53
CA ASP A 192 5.10 11.04 13.33
C ASP A 192 5.32 10.64 11.87
N ILE A 193 4.38 9.91 11.27
CA ILE A 193 4.45 9.51 9.85
C ILE A 193 4.43 10.73 8.93
N ILE A 194 3.51 11.67 9.18
CA ILE A 194 3.44 12.94 8.44
C ILE A 194 4.76 13.71 8.59
N GLY A 195 5.27 13.83 9.82
CA GLY A 195 6.54 14.51 10.10
C GLY A 195 7.73 13.84 9.41
N TYR A 196 7.77 12.51 9.37
CA TYR A 196 8.80 11.75 8.68
C TYR A 196 8.77 12.04 7.17
N LEU A 197 7.62 11.92 6.51
CA LEU A 197 7.49 12.20 5.09
C LEU A 197 7.81 13.68 4.76
N ASN A 198 7.35 14.62 5.59
CA ASN A 198 7.69 16.04 5.46
C ASN A 198 9.19 16.28 5.54
N SER A 199 9.90 15.62 6.47
CA SER A 199 11.36 15.75 6.59
C SER A 199 12.13 15.17 5.40
N HIS A 200 11.51 14.27 4.61
CA HIS A 200 12.04 13.75 3.35
C HIS A 200 11.58 14.53 2.11
N GLY A 201 10.96 15.70 2.31
CA GLY A 201 10.54 16.61 1.25
C GLY A 201 9.25 16.21 0.56
N TYR A 202 8.35 15.53 1.26
CA TYR A 202 6.99 15.27 0.78
C TYR A 202 5.99 16.24 1.41
N GLU A 203 4.91 16.50 0.69
CA GLU A 203 3.77 17.25 1.20
C GLU A 203 2.54 16.36 1.21
N LYS A 204 1.68 16.56 2.21
CA LYS A 204 0.41 15.85 2.32
C LYS A 204 -0.67 16.49 1.44
N TRP A 205 -1.41 15.65 0.74
CA TRP A 205 -2.54 15.94 -0.14
C TRP A 205 -3.71 15.02 0.23
N TYR A 206 -4.92 15.46 -0.12
CA TYR A 206 -6.16 14.74 0.04
C TYR A 206 -6.69 14.30 -1.33
N ILE A 207 -7.45 13.21 -1.34
CA ILE A 207 -8.10 12.68 -2.53
C ILE A 207 -9.62 12.80 -2.32
N ASP A 208 -10.32 13.36 -3.30
CA ASP A 208 -11.78 13.49 -3.29
C ASP A 208 -12.50 12.23 -3.81
N ASP A 209 -13.84 12.20 -3.76
CA ASP A 209 -14.64 11.07 -4.24
C ASP A 209 -14.41 10.69 -5.72
N LYS A 210 -13.85 11.60 -6.51
CA LYS A 210 -13.56 11.40 -7.94
C LYS A 210 -12.11 10.98 -8.17
N GLY A 211 -11.29 10.87 -7.13
CA GLY A 211 -9.86 10.59 -7.24
C GLY A 211 -9.02 11.81 -7.61
N ASP A 212 -9.56 13.02 -7.53
CA ASP A 212 -8.82 14.27 -7.75
C ASP A 212 -8.08 14.67 -6.48
N CYS A 213 -6.89 15.26 -6.63
CA CYS A 213 -6.00 15.58 -5.52
C CYS A 213 -6.02 17.06 -5.19
N SER A 214 -6.17 17.41 -3.91
CA SER A 214 -6.07 18.78 -3.42
C SER A 214 -5.27 18.88 -2.12
N ARG A 215 -4.68 20.05 -1.86
CA ARG A 215 -4.17 20.38 -0.52
C ARG A 215 -5.27 20.75 0.46
N ASP A 216 -6.48 20.99 -0.06
CA ASP A 216 -7.66 21.31 0.73
C ASP A 216 -8.28 20.05 1.33
N ILE A 217 -8.49 20.07 2.65
CA ILE A 217 -9.11 18.98 3.41
C ILE A 217 -10.62 18.93 3.22
N GLU A 218 -11.25 20.05 2.84
CA GLU A 218 -12.72 20.13 2.70
C GLU A 218 -13.27 19.18 1.62
N ASN A 219 -12.41 18.77 0.68
CA ASN A 219 -12.77 17.82 -0.39
C ASN A 219 -12.54 16.36 -0.02
N LYS A 220 -12.04 16.05 1.19
CA LYS A 220 -11.81 14.67 1.62
C LYS A 220 -13.14 13.99 1.96
N PRO A 221 -13.42 12.78 1.45
CA PRO A 221 -14.61 12.05 1.84
C PRO A 221 -14.62 11.73 3.34
N GLU A 222 -15.81 11.73 3.93
CA GLU A 222 -16.01 11.37 5.33
C GLU A 222 -15.56 9.93 5.57
N GLY A 223 -14.83 9.68 6.66
CA GLY A 223 -14.31 8.34 6.97
C GLY A 223 -13.25 7.80 5.98
N TYR A 224 -12.70 8.64 5.10
CA TYR A 224 -11.64 8.22 4.18
C TYR A 224 -10.24 8.32 4.80
N TYR A 225 -9.51 7.21 4.86
CA TYR A 225 -8.24 7.10 5.59
C TYR A 225 -7.00 7.10 4.70
N ASN A 226 -7.17 7.12 3.37
CA ASN A 226 -6.03 7.21 2.46
C ASN A 226 -5.60 8.67 2.24
N PHE A 227 -4.33 8.93 2.50
CA PHE A 227 -3.67 10.21 2.29
C PHE A 227 -2.63 10.07 1.17
N LEU A 228 -2.47 11.13 0.38
CA LEU A 228 -1.47 11.18 -0.67
C LEU A 228 -0.31 12.04 -0.21
N PHE A 229 0.91 11.59 -0.48
CA PHE A 229 2.12 12.36 -0.27
C PHE A 229 2.84 12.52 -1.60
N ILE A 230 3.06 13.78 -1.99
CA ILE A 230 3.71 14.13 -3.26
C ILE A 230 5.03 14.82 -2.93
N PRO A 231 6.14 14.50 -3.61
CA PRO A 231 7.39 15.25 -3.45
C PRO A 231 7.16 16.74 -3.70
N ALA A 232 7.64 17.58 -2.79
CA ALA A 232 7.61 19.02 -2.96
C ALA A 232 8.39 19.40 -4.24
N ILE A 233 7.78 20.22 -5.08
CA ILE A 233 8.48 20.83 -6.21
C ILE A 233 9.49 21.79 -5.59
N PRO A 234 10.81 21.67 -5.87
CA PRO A 234 11.76 22.67 -5.42
C PRO A 234 11.30 24.01 -5.96
N GLU A 235 11.13 25.02 -5.08
CA GLU A 235 10.94 26.38 -5.54
C GLU A 235 12.08 26.67 -6.52
N THR A 236 11.77 26.83 -7.80
CA THR A 236 12.73 27.34 -8.75
C THR A 236 13.11 28.70 -8.22
N SER A 237 14.32 28.82 -7.68
CA SER A 237 14.91 30.12 -7.36
C SER A 237 14.89 30.92 -8.66
N GLU A 238 13.93 31.82 -8.80
CA GLU A 238 13.95 32.85 -9.82
C GLU A 238 15.30 33.57 -9.66
N ARG A 239 16.17 33.38 -10.64
CA ARG A 239 17.39 34.19 -10.82
C ARG A 239 17.07 35.32 -11.77
#